data_AF-D6RK46-F1
#
_entry.id   AF-D6RK46-F1
#
_cell.length_a   1.000
_cell.length_b   1.000
_cell.length_c   1.000
_cell.angle_alpha   90.00
_cell.angle_beta   90.00
_cell.angle_gamma   90.00
#
_symmetry.space_group_name_H-M   'P 1'
#
loop_
_entity.id
_entity.type
_entity.pdbx_description
1 polymer ?
#
loop_
_entity_poly.entity_id
_entity_poly.type
_entity_poly.pdbx_seq_one_letter_code
_entity_poly.pdbx_strand_id
1 'polypeptide(L)'
;MHLYRSYQTVLACQEAMWEELKDRIRNRKEGLRVFGWEDDEELEELQSRKRFEKLIERFKSDMHIRISLWTSLTNFGWNIPTREPLSKAELIEEERIRESMSKASQFVTMEEIQAPCRSVRVLVGYKL
;
A
#
# COMPACT_ATOMS: atom_id res chain seq x y z
N MET A 1 -9.87 2.48 -11.31
CA MET A 1 -9.78 2.87 -9.88
C MET A 1 -8.84 4.05 -9.68
N HIS A 2 -9.35 5.22 -9.27
CA HIS A 2 -8.51 6.36 -8.87
C HIS A 2 -7.55 6.03 -7.72
N LEU A 3 -7.94 5.13 -6.79
CA LEU A 3 -7.04 4.69 -5.71
C LEU A 3 -5.82 3.93 -6.22
N TYR A 4 -5.99 3.05 -7.22
CA TYR A 4 -4.86 2.36 -7.86
C TYR A 4 -4.00 3.34 -8.64
N ARG A 5 -4.62 4.27 -9.39
CA ARG A 5 -3.90 5.33 -10.11
C ARG A 5 -3.09 6.20 -9.14
N SER A 6 -3.69 6.71 -8.07
CA SER A 6 -3.01 7.50 -7.04
C SER A 6 -1.89 6.70 -6.37
N TYR A 7 -2.12 5.43 -6.06
CA TYR A 7 -1.08 4.52 -5.58
C TYR A 7 0.09 4.41 -6.57
N GLN A 8 -0.18 4.20 -7.87
CA GLN A 8 0.84 4.14 -8.90
C GLN A 8 1.59 5.48 -9.05
N THR A 9 0.91 6.62 -8.91
CA THR A 9 1.57 7.93 -8.89
C THR A 9 2.52 8.08 -7.71
N VAL A 10 2.14 7.62 -6.51
CA VAL A 10 3.04 7.62 -5.35
C VAL A 10 4.26 6.72 -5.61
N LEU A 11 4.06 5.52 -6.17
CA LEU A 11 5.16 4.63 -6.52
C LEU A 11 6.09 5.21 -7.60
N ALA A 12 5.56 5.95 -8.57
CA ALA A 12 6.37 6.64 -9.57
C ALA A 12 7.32 7.68 -8.95
N CYS A 13 7.00 8.18 -7.75
CA CYS A 13 7.84 9.10 -6.99
C CYS A 13 8.81 8.41 -6.02
N GLN A 14 8.94 7.07 -6.05
CA GLN A 14 9.74 6.30 -5.09
C GLN A 14 11.18 6.82 -4.97
N GLU A 15 11.87 7.09 -6.09
CA GLU A 15 13.25 7.59 -6.04
C GLU A 15 13.34 9.01 -5.48
N ALA A 16 12.38 9.89 -5.82
CA ALA A 16 12.31 11.22 -5.23
C ALA A 16 12.06 11.17 -3.71
N MET A 17 11.23 10.23 -3.25
CA MET A 17 11.01 9.99 -1.82
C MET A 17 12.28 9.51 -1.11
N TRP A 18 13.10 8.70 -1.79
CA TRP A 18 14.38 8.24 -1.26
C TRP A 18 15.37 9.40 -1.12
N GLU A 19 15.49 10.26 -2.13
CA GLU A 19 16.35 11.45 -2.06
C GLU A 19 15.93 12.40 -0.94
N GLU A 20 14.62 12.66 -0.80
CA GLU A 20 14.08 13.46 0.31
C GLU A 20 14.36 12.82 1.67
N LEU A 21 14.27 11.49 1.78
CA LEU A 21 14.60 10.79 3.02
C LEU A 21 16.09 10.92 3.36
N LYS A 22 16.98 10.79 2.37
CA LYS A 22 18.42 11.04 2.57
C LYS A 22 18.68 12.47 3.05
N ASP A 23 18.01 13.46 2.46
CA ASP A 23 18.13 14.84 2.90
C ASP A 23 17.67 15.02 4.35
N ARG A 24 16.53 14.43 4.73
CA ARG A 24 16.01 14.49 6.10
C ARG A 24 16.88 13.75 7.11
N ILE A 25 17.49 12.63 6.73
CA ILE A 25 18.46 11.93 7.57
C ILE A 25 19.70 12.81 7.79
N ARG A 26 20.10 13.64 6.83
CA ARG A 26 21.24 14.55 7.03
C ARG A 26 20.87 15.77 7.86
N ASN A 27 19.71 16.37 7.59
CA ASN A 27 19.38 17.73 8.04
C ASN A 27 18.33 17.78 9.18
N ARG A 28 17.55 16.72 9.40
CA ARG A 28 16.39 16.71 10.31
C ARG A 28 16.25 15.39 11.09
N LYS A 29 17.36 14.88 11.62
CA LYS A 29 17.47 13.59 12.32
C LYS A 29 16.49 13.41 13.47
N GLU A 30 16.29 14.45 14.28
CA GLU A 30 15.43 14.38 15.48
C GLU A 30 13.99 13.94 15.15
N GLY A 31 13.46 14.38 14.01
CA GLY A 31 12.11 14.00 13.57
C GLY A 31 12.01 12.55 13.08
N LEU A 32 13.14 11.90 12.77
CA LEU A 32 13.18 10.54 12.24
C LEU A 32 13.54 9.49 13.30
N ARG A 33 14.07 9.90 14.46
CA ARG A 33 14.37 9.02 15.61
C ARG A 33 13.16 8.22 16.06
N VAL A 34 11.99 8.85 16.15
CA VAL A 34 10.74 8.17 16.55
C VAL A 34 10.30 7.07 15.58
N PHE A 35 10.80 7.10 14.35
CA PHE A 35 10.57 6.08 13.32
C PHE A 35 11.74 5.09 13.21
N GLY A 36 12.67 5.15 14.16
CA GLY A 36 13.84 4.29 14.33
C GLY A 36 14.98 4.56 13.36
N TRP A 37 15.03 5.73 12.71
CA TRP A 37 16.16 6.14 11.87
C TRP A 37 17.17 6.89 12.75
N GLU A 38 17.91 6.15 13.56
CA GLU A 38 18.95 6.68 14.44
C GLU A 38 20.31 6.69 13.74
N ASP A 39 21.21 7.55 14.21
CA ASP A 39 22.58 7.66 13.70
C ASP A 39 23.35 6.37 14.03
N ASP A 40 23.48 5.49 13.05
CA ASP A 40 24.68 4.67 12.94
C ASP A 40 25.57 5.36 11.91
N GLU A 41 26.53 6.12 12.42
CA GLU A 41 27.63 6.69 11.66
C GLU A 41 28.25 5.56 10.82
N GLU A 42 28.20 5.70 9.49
CA GLU A 42 28.86 4.85 8.46
C GLU A 42 28.27 3.48 8.07
N LEU A 43 27.27 2.90 8.74
CA LEU A 43 26.76 1.56 8.37
C LEU A 43 25.80 1.57 7.16
N GLU A 44 26.45 1.72 6.00
CA GLU A 44 26.05 1.45 4.62
C GLU A 44 24.72 2.07 4.16
N GLU A 45 24.80 3.05 3.26
CA GLU A 45 23.70 3.53 2.41
C GLU A 45 22.80 2.39 1.89
N LEU A 46 23.40 1.21 1.66
CA LEU A 46 22.73 -0.03 1.29
C LEU A 46 21.73 -0.54 2.35
N GLN A 47 22.03 -0.47 3.65
CA GLN A 47 21.12 -0.87 4.73
C GLN A 47 19.94 0.09 4.85
N SER A 48 20.21 1.39 4.77
CA SER A 48 19.17 2.42 4.76
C SER A 48 18.26 2.28 3.54
N ARG A 49 18.82 1.99 2.36
CA ARG A 49 18.06 1.71 1.13
C ARG A 49 17.19 0.46 1.28
N LYS A 50 17.75 -0.65 1.79
CA LYS A 50 17.00 -1.88 2.06
C LYS A 50 15.83 -1.65 3.02
N ARG A 51 16.02 -0.81 4.05
CA ARG A 51 14.94 -0.44 4.97
C ARG A 51 13.85 0.37 4.27
N PHE A 52 14.23 1.35 3.47
CA PHE A 52 13.29 2.12 2.65
C PHE A 52 12.48 1.20 1.71
N GLU A 53 13.15 0.29 0.99
CA GLU A 53 12.49 -0.67 0.10
C GLU A 53 11.51 -1.58 0.86
N LYS A 54 11.86 -2.05 2.05
CA LYS A 54 10.92 -2.81 2.91
C LYS A 54 9.69 -1.99 3.30
N LEU A 55 9.83 -0.68 3.55
CA LEU A 55 8.69 0.20 3.83
C LEU A 55 7.81 0.38 2.59
N ILE A 56 8.42 0.51 1.40
CA ILE A 56 7.69 0.56 0.14
C ILE A 56 6.93 -0.74 -0.10
N GLU A 57 7.55 -1.90 0.08
CA GLU A 57 6.87 -3.19 -0.07
C GLU A 57 5.69 -3.35 0.91
N ARG A 58 5.86 -2.90 2.16
CA ARG A 58 4.76 -2.87 3.12
C ARG A 58 3.64 -1.94 2.66
N PHE A 59 3.97 -0.76 2.15
CA PHE A 59 2.99 0.17 1.58
C PHE A 59 2.24 -0.44 0.39
N LYS A 60 2.94 -1.12 -0.53
CA LYS A 60 2.32 -1.83 -1.67
C LYS A 60 1.33 -2.89 -1.21
N SER A 61 1.72 -3.69 -0.22
CA SER A 61 0.86 -4.73 0.37
C SER A 61 -0.39 -4.12 1.00
N ASP A 62 -0.23 -3.09 1.83
CA ASP A 62 -1.35 -2.40 2.48
C ASP A 62 -2.31 -1.77 1.46
N MET A 63 -1.77 -1.18 0.38
CA MET A 63 -2.59 -0.60 -0.69
C MET A 63 -3.34 -1.67 -1.50
N HIS A 64 -2.74 -2.83 -1.75
CA HIS A 64 -3.45 -3.96 -2.38
C HIS A 64 -4.63 -4.45 -1.53
N ILE A 65 -4.47 -4.51 -0.21
CA ILE A 65 -5.55 -4.89 0.71
C ILE A 65 -6.66 -3.83 0.72
N ARG A 66 -6.31 -2.54 0.74
CA ARG A 66 -7.29 -1.44 0.68
C ARG A 66 -8.08 -1.47 -0.63
N ILE A 67 -7.39 -1.76 -1.73
CA ILE A 67 -7.99 -1.92 -3.05
C ILE A 67 -8.93 -3.14 -3.08
N SER A 68 -8.52 -4.29 -2.54
CA SER A 68 -9.34 -5.50 -2.58
C SER A 68 -10.62 -5.34 -1.75
N LEU A 69 -10.52 -4.69 -0.58
CA LEU A 69 -11.68 -4.32 0.23
C LEU A 69 -12.61 -3.35 -0.50
N TRP A 70 -12.06 -2.38 -1.23
CA TRP A 70 -12.85 -1.47 -2.06
C TRP A 70 -13.72 -2.23 -3.06
N THR A 71 -13.17 -3.23 -3.75
CA THR A 71 -13.93 -4.10 -4.67
C THR A 71 -14.96 -5.00 -3.98
N SER A 72 -14.77 -5.36 -2.72
CA SER A 72 -15.78 -6.14 -1.97
C SER A 72 -16.95 -5.26 -1.50
N LEU A 73 -16.69 -4.01 -1.12
CA LEU A 73 -17.72 -3.08 -0.62
C LEU A 73 -18.70 -2.60 -1.69
N THR A 74 -18.31 -2.63 -2.98
CA THR A 74 -19.23 -2.34 -4.08
C THR A 74 -20.39 -3.35 -4.18
N ASN A 75 -20.22 -4.57 -3.68
CA ASN A 75 -21.27 -5.58 -3.64
C ASN A 75 -22.23 -5.43 -2.45
N PHE A 76 -21.93 -4.54 -1.49
CA PHE A 76 -22.76 -4.28 -0.29
C PHE A 76 -23.66 -3.05 -0.42
N GLY A 77 -23.89 -2.55 -1.64
CA GLY A 77 -24.82 -1.43 -1.88
C GLY A 77 -24.28 -0.05 -1.50
N TRP A 78 -22.98 0.05 -1.19
CA TRP A 78 -22.32 1.35 -1.04
C TRP A 78 -22.13 2.00 -2.41
N ASN A 79 -22.91 3.05 -2.66
CA ASN A 79 -22.79 3.85 -3.87
C ASN A 79 -21.43 4.56 -3.90
N ILE A 80 -20.66 4.28 -4.93
CA ILE A 80 -19.36 4.89 -5.16
C ILE A 80 -19.58 6.38 -5.46
N PRO A 81 -18.82 7.31 -4.85
CA PRO A 81 -18.88 8.73 -5.22
C PRO A 81 -18.62 8.89 -6.72
N THR A 82 -19.38 9.76 -7.40
CA THR A 82 -19.23 10.05 -8.83
C THR A 82 -17.78 10.42 -9.16
N ARG A 83 -17.19 9.73 -10.15
CA ARG A 83 -15.78 9.82 -10.52
C ARG A 83 -15.60 10.56 -11.83
N GLU A 84 -14.45 11.21 -12.00
CA GLU A 84 -13.94 11.57 -13.33
C GLU A 84 -13.76 10.31 -14.19
N PRO A 85 -14.06 10.38 -15.50
CA PRO A 85 -13.98 9.22 -16.39
C PRO A 85 -12.54 8.71 -16.49
N LEU A 86 -12.38 7.40 -16.28
CA LEU A 86 -11.10 6.73 -16.47
C LEU A 86 -10.76 6.66 -17.96
N SER A 87 -9.47 6.71 -18.27
CA SER A 87 -8.99 6.41 -19.62
C SER A 87 -9.18 4.93 -19.95
N LYS A 88 -9.22 4.59 -21.24
CA LYS A 88 -9.38 3.21 -21.73
C LYS A 88 -8.32 2.26 -21.15
N ALA A 89 -7.08 2.72 -21.01
CA ALA A 89 -5.99 1.94 -20.44
C ALA A 89 -6.21 1.62 -18.94
N GLU A 90 -6.70 2.60 -18.18
CA GLU A 90 -6.98 2.43 -16.75
C GLU A 90 -8.16 1.50 -16.49
N LEU A 91 -9.17 1.52 -17.36
CA LEU A 91 -10.30 0.58 -17.31
C LEU A 91 -9.85 -0.88 -17.53
N ILE A 92 -9.00 -1.11 -18.53
CA ILE A 92 -8.48 -2.45 -18.83
C ILE A 92 -7.65 -2.99 -17.66
N GLU A 93 -6.79 -2.16 -17.07
CA GLU A 93 -5.96 -2.57 -15.94
C GLU A 93 -6.80 -2.81 -14.68
N GLU A 94 -7.87 -2.04 -14.46
CA GLU A 94 -8.82 -2.27 -13.37
C GLU A 94 -9.56 -3.60 -13.54
N GLU A 95 -10.03 -3.92 -14.74
CA GLU A 95 -10.68 -5.19 -15.03
C GLU A 95 -9.71 -6.36 -14.79
N ARG A 96 -8.46 -6.24 -15.25
CA ARG A 96 -7.40 -7.25 -15.03
C ARG A 96 -7.14 -7.50 -13.55
N ILE A 97 -7.01 -6.45 -12.75
CA ILE A 97 -6.78 -6.56 -11.30
C ILE A 97 -7.98 -7.20 -10.61
N ARG A 98 -9.20 -6.75 -10.96
CA ARG A 98 -10.45 -7.29 -10.42
C ARG A 98 -10.59 -8.78 -10.71
N GLU A 99 -10.34 -9.21 -11.95
CA GLU A 99 -10.36 -10.62 -12.32
C GLU A 99 -9.31 -11.42 -11.58
N SER A 100 -8.10 -10.89 -11.43
CA SER A 100 -7.02 -11.56 -10.69
C SER A 100 -7.40 -11.77 -9.23
N MET A 101 -7.98 -10.76 -8.57
CA MET A 101 -8.45 -10.86 -7.18
C MET A 101 -9.63 -11.83 -7.04
N SER A 102 -10.58 -11.80 -7.98
CA SER A 102 -11.72 -12.71 -7.98
C SER A 102 -11.33 -14.17 -8.27
N LYS A 103 -10.28 -14.41 -9.05
CA LYS A 103 -9.74 -15.77 -9.26
C LYS A 103 -8.99 -16.22 -8.02
N ALA A 104 -8.17 -15.36 -7.41
CA ALA A 104 -7.45 -15.67 -6.18
C ALA A 104 -8.39 -16.02 -5.01
N SER A 105 -9.55 -15.35 -4.92
CA SER A 105 -10.52 -15.63 -3.84
C SER A 105 -11.17 -17.02 -3.93
N GLN A 106 -11.21 -17.66 -5.10
CA GLN A 106 -11.77 -19.02 -5.27
C GLN A 106 -10.89 -20.10 -4.62
N PHE A 107 -9.62 -19.81 -4.37
CA PHE A 107 -8.66 -20.75 -3.79
C PHE A 107 -8.52 -20.59 -2.27
N VAL A 108 -9.27 -19.68 -1.64
CA VAL A 108 -9.18 -19.42 -0.21
C VAL A 108 -9.88 -20.55 0.57
N THR A 109 -9.17 -21.14 1.53
CA THR A 109 -9.70 -22.19 2.40
C THR A 109 -10.62 -21.64 3.49
N MET A 110 -11.53 -22.46 4.03
CA MET A 110 -12.46 -22.03 5.09
C MET A 110 -11.74 -21.60 6.39
N GLU A 111 -10.56 -22.15 6.68
CA GLU A 111 -9.72 -21.73 7.81
C GLU A 111 -9.13 -20.34 7.59
N GLU A 112 -8.71 -20.00 6.37
CA GLU A 112 -8.20 -18.67 6.01
C GLU A 112 -9.29 -17.60 6.01
N ILE A 113 -10.54 -17.97 5.73
CA ILE A 113 -11.71 -17.08 5.82
C ILE A 113 -12.01 -16.71 7.28
N GLN A 114 -11.86 -17.65 8.20
CA GLN A 114 -12.15 -17.44 9.63
C GLN A 114 -11.01 -16.77 10.39
N ALA A 115 -9.78 -16.83 9.88
CA ALA A 115 -8.64 -16.17 10.51
C ALA A 115 -8.77 -14.63 10.36
N PRO A 116 -8.92 -13.86 11.46
CA PRO A 116 -8.96 -12.41 11.36
C PRO A 116 -7.60 -11.89 10.88
N CYS A 117 -7.55 -11.52 9.61
CA CYS A 117 -6.44 -10.88 8.96
C CYS A 117 -5.95 -9.70 9.82
N ARG A 118 -4.67 -9.72 10.24
CA ARG A 118 -4.08 -8.65 11.06
C ARG A 118 -4.21 -7.29 10.36
N SER A 119 -4.07 -7.26 9.04
CA SER A 119 -4.18 -6.05 8.24
C SER A 119 -5.63 -5.53 8.19
N VAL A 120 -6.63 -6.40 8.09
CA VAL A 120 -8.05 -6.03 8.18
C VAL A 120 -8.39 -5.53 9.58
N ARG A 121 -7.87 -6.14 10.64
CA ARG A 121 -8.04 -5.66 12.03
C ARG A 121 -7.50 -4.24 12.22
N VAL A 122 -6.31 -3.95 11.68
CA VAL A 122 -5.72 -2.61 11.71
C VAL A 122 -6.55 -1.61 10.91
N LEU A 123 -7.12 -2.02 9.78
CA LEU A 123 -7.97 -1.19 8.92
C LEU A 123 -9.33 -0.86 9.53
N VAL A 124 -9.98 -1.84 10.18
CA VAL A 124 -11.32 -1.70 10.77
C VAL A 124 -11.26 -1.15 12.20
N GLY A 125 -10.05 -1.03 12.79
CA GLY A 125 -9.88 -0.58 14.17
C GLY A 125 -10.40 -1.58 15.19
N TYR A 126 -10.52 -2.86 14.83
CA TYR A 126 -11.03 -3.90 15.72
C TYR A 126 -9.91 -4.36 16.66
N LYS A 127 -9.95 -3.86 17.90
CA LYS A 127 -9.17 -4.35 19.02
C LYS A 127 -9.99 -5.45 19.73
N LEU A 128 -9.42 -6.64 19.88
CA LEU A 128 -9.91 -7.60 20.89
C LEU A 128 -9.51 -7.10 22.27
#